data_AF-A0A1G9M8Q5-F1
#
_entry.id   AF-A0A1G9M8Q5-F1
#
_cell.length_a   1.000
_cell.length_b   1.000
_cell.length_c   1.000
_cell.angle_alpha   90.00
_cell.angle_beta   90.00
_cell.angle_gamma   90.00
#
_symmetry.space_group_name_H-M   'P 1'
#
loop_
_entity.id
_entity.type
_entity.pdbx_description
1 polymer ?
#
loop_
_entity_poly.entity_id
_entity_poly.type
_entity_poly.pdbx_seq_one_letter_code
_entity_poly.pdbx_strand_id
1 'polypeptide(L)'
;MTRSPEGAGHPSVPMWWALGFSVLTVIGLGVLVWGLVVSHAMLYGFGSVFAEGAIDPVDPGRYRLAFFVGVVVALVSAAVLAWSSSRTGTRNWPTPLRGFVAALLAAVLGASGLLLSLGINPITFFLSPWG
;
A
#
# COMPACT_ATOMS: atom_id res chain seq x y z
N MET A 1 -14.03 -35.74 -36.28
CA MET A 1 -14.55 -35.48 -34.92
C MET A 1 -13.51 -34.64 -34.19
N THR A 2 -13.93 -33.44 -33.81
CA THR A 2 -13.12 -32.29 -33.41
C THR A 2 -12.65 -32.40 -31.96
N ARG A 3 -11.35 -32.26 -31.71
CA ARG A 3 -10.81 -31.97 -30.36
C ARG A 3 -11.28 -30.58 -29.96
N SER A 4 -12.09 -30.48 -28.92
CA SER A 4 -12.41 -29.22 -28.26
C SER A 4 -11.15 -28.71 -27.54
N PRO A 5 -10.72 -27.45 -27.71
CA PRO A 5 -9.65 -26.87 -26.91
C PRO A 5 -10.18 -26.49 -25.52
N GLU A 6 -10.45 -27.49 -24.68
CA GLU A 6 -10.63 -27.30 -23.23
C GLU A 6 -9.25 -27.07 -22.59
N GLY A 7 -8.69 -25.88 -22.80
CA GLY A 7 -7.37 -25.52 -22.29
C GLY A 7 -7.15 -24.02 -22.19
N ALA A 8 -8.20 -23.20 -22.32
CA ALA A 8 -8.11 -21.79 -21.97
C ALA A 8 -8.11 -21.71 -20.44
N GLY A 9 -6.90 -21.62 -19.88
CA GLY A 9 -6.66 -21.53 -18.44
C GLY A 9 -7.45 -20.39 -17.82
N HIS A 10 -8.62 -20.71 -17.27
CA HIS A 10 -9.23 -19.86 -16.26
C HIS A 10 -8.27 -19.91 -15.06
N PRO A 11 -7.54 -18.82 -14.76
CA PRO A 11 -6.74 -18.80 -13.56
C PRO A 11 -7.70 -19.03 -12.40
N SER A 12 -7.32 -19.94 -11.50
CA SER A 12 -8.14 -20.33 -10.36
C SER A 12 -8.71 -19.08 -9.69
N VAL A 13 -10.03 -18.98 -9.54
CA VAL A 13 -10.79 -17.90 -8.88
C VAL A 13 -10.06 -17.22 -7.69
N PRO A 14 -9.32 -17.92 -6.81
CA PRO A 14 -8.42 -17.30 -5.81
C PRO A 14 -7.41 -16.27 -6.32
N MET A 15 -6.83 -16.47 -7.50
CA MET A 15 -5.71 -15.65 -8.02
C MET A 15 -6.16 -14.24 -8.42
N TRP A 16 -7.36 -14.10 -8.98
CA TRP A 16 -7.90 -12.79 -9.38
C TRP A 16 -8.16 -11.87 -8.18
N TRP A 17 -8.62 -12.42 -7.06
CA TRP A 17 -8.83 -11.64 -5.84
C TRP A 17 -7.51 -11.10 -5.28
N ALA A 18 -6.47 -11.93 -5.22
CA ALA A 18 -5.16 -11.51 -4.76
C ALA A 18 -4.56 -10.39 -5.65
N LEU A 19 -4.70 -10.52 -6.97
CA LEU A 19 -4.32 -9.47 -7.92
C LEU A 19 -5.11 -8.19 -7.71
N GLY A 20 -6.44 -8.28 -7.64
CA GLY A 20 -7.32 -7.12 -7.45
C GLY A 20 -6.98 -6.35 -6.18
N PHE A 21 -6.79 -7.07 -5.06
CA PHE A 21 -6.41 -6.42 -3.81
C PHE A 21 -5.00 -5.82 -3.84
N SER A 22 -4.03 -6.48 -4.48
CA SER A 22 -2.67 -5.93 -4.62
C SER A 22 -2.67 -4.64 -5.44
N VAL A 23 -3.44 -4.60 -6.53
CA VAL A 23 -3.64 -3.39 -7.35
C VAL A 23 -4.29 -2.29 -6.52
N LEU A 24 -5.35 -2.60 -5.77
CA LEU A 24 -6.01 -1.64 -4.87
C LEU A 24 -5.06 -1.10 -3.80
N THR A 25 -4.21 -1.94 -3.21
CA THR A 25 -3.20 -1.52 -2.23
C THR A 25 -2.19 -0.55 -2.86
N VAL A 26 -1.68 -0.85 -4.06
CA VAL A 26 -0.73 0.03 -4.76
C VAL A 26 -1.39 1.37 -5.11
N ILE A 27 -2.63 1.35 -5.60
CA ILE A 27 -3.41 2.58 -5.86
C ILE A 27 -3.58 3.39 -4.57
N GLY A 28 -3.98 2.74 -3.47
CA GLY A 28 -4.14 3.39 -2.17
C GLY A 28 -2.86 4.04 -1.66
N LEU A 29 -1.71 3.35 -1.79
CA LEU A 29 -0.40 3.92 -1.48
C LEU A 29 -0.04 5.10 -2.39
N GLY A 30 -0.39 5.02 -3.68
CA GLY A 30 -0.17 6.10 -4.63
C GLY A 30 -0.96 7.35 -4.28
N VAL A 31 -2.25 7.19 -3.94
CA VAL A 31 -3.12 8.27 -3.45
C VAL A 31 -2.58 8.85 -2.13
N LEU A 32 -2.10 8.01 -1.22
CA LEU A 32 -1.51 8.47 0.05
C LEU A 32 -0.26 9.33 -0.19
N VAL A 33 0.68 8.87 -1.04
CA VAL A 33 1.88 9.64 -1.41
C VAL A 33 1.50 10.95 -2.06
N TRP A 34 0.56 10.92 -2.99
CA TRP A 34 0.07 12.12 -3.65
C TRP A 34 -0.48 13.13 -2.64
N GLY A 35 -1.33 12.68 -1.70
CA GLY A 35 -1.85 13.51 -0.62
C GLY A 35 -0.74 14.15 0.21
N LEU A 36 0.27 13.37 0.61
CA LEU A 36 1.42 13.88 1.37
C LEU A 36 2.25 14.91 0.58
N VAL A 37 2.43 14.71 -0.72
CA VAL A 37 3.11 15.68 -1.60
C VAL A 37 2.32 16.98 -1.68
N VAL A 38 1.01 16.92 -1.89
CA VAL A 38 0.15 18.10 -1.96
C VAL A 38 0.15 18.86 -0.63
N SER A 39 0.01 18.17 0.50
CA SER A 39 0.05 18.79 1.82
C SER A 39 1.40 19.46 2.08
N HIS A 40 2.52 18.82 1.74
CA HIS A 40 3.85 19.43 1.89
C HIS A 40 4.03 20.64 0.99
N ALA A 41 3.59 20.57 -0.27
CA ALA A 41 3.65 21.70 -1.19
C ALA A 41 2.81 22.89 -0.69
N MET A 42 1.63 22.65 -0.12
CA MET A 42 0.79 23.68 0.48
C MET A 42 1.45 24.32 1.70
N LEU A 43 2.01 23.51 2.60
CA LEU A 43 2.72 24.00 3.79
C LEU A 43 3.96 24.82 3.41
N TYR A 44 4.75 24.34 2.45
CA TYR A 44 5.89 25.06 1.90
C TYR A 44 5.46 26.40 1.28
N GLY A 45 4.42 26.40 0.45
CA GLY A 45 3.86 27.61 -0.15
C GLY A 45 3.39 28.61 0.92
N PHE A 46 2.69 28.15 1.94
CA PHE A 46 2.25 28.97 3.06
C PHE A 46 3.44 29.57 3.83
N GLY A 47 4.38 28.74 4.27
CA GLY A 47 5.59 29.19 4.98
C GLY A 47 6.43 30.19 4.18
N SER A 48 6.49 30.02 2.86
CA SER A 48 7.20 30.96 1.97
C SER A 48 6.57 32.35 1.91
N VAL A 49 5.25 32.45 2.10
CA VAL A 49 4.51 33.74 2.10
C VAL A 49 4.60 34.42 3.46
N PHE A 50 4.54 33.66 4.54
CA PHE A 50 4.54 34.20 5.91
C PHE A 50 5.93 34.36 6.53
N ALA A 51 7.00 34.02 5.80
CA ALA A 51 8.39 34.01 6.29
C ALA A 51 8.58 33.18 7.57
N GLU A 52 7.67 32.25 7.84
CA GLU A 52 7.69 31.36 8.99
C GLU A 52 8.60 30.17 8.70
N GLY A 53 9.90 30.31 9.01
CA GLY A 53 10.82 29.18 9.16
C GLY A 53 11.10 28.34 7.91
N ALA A 54 12.25 27.66 7.92
CA ALA A 54 12.70 26.82 6.81
C ALA A 54 11.91 25.50 6.75
N ILE A 55 10.75 25.50 6.09
CA ILE A 55 10.19 24.26 5.57
C ILE A 55 11.02 23.87 4.35
N ASP A 56 11.58 22.66 4.39
CA ASP A 56 12.36 22.15 3.26
C ASP A 56 11.51 22.13 1.98
N PRO A 57 12.11 22.41 0.81
CA PRO A 57 11.40 22.29 -0.45
C PRO A 57 10.97 20.84 -0.70
N VAL A 58 9.87 20.66 -1.42
CA VAL A 58 9.40 19.34 -1.84
C VAL A 58 10.48 18.65 -2.67
N ASP A 59 10.99 17.52 -2.18
CA ASP A 59 11.92 16.64 -2.90
C ASP A 59 11.16 15.45 -3.52
N PRO A 60 10.92 15.44 -4.85
CA PRO A 60 10.24 14.34 -5.51
C PRO A 60 11.00 13.01 -5.42
N GLY A 61 12.33 13.03 -5.25
CA GLY A 61 13.15 11.83 -5.10
C GLY A 61 12.82 11.09 -3.81
N ARG A 62 12.69 11.82 -2.70
CA ARG A 62 12.32 11.28 -1.39
C ARG A 62 10.94 10.61 -1.40
N TYR A 63 9.94 11.24 -2.03
CA TYR A 63 8.59 10.66 -2.16
C TYR A 63 8.53 9.45 -3.09
N ARG A 64 9.31 9.44 -4.17
CA ARG A 64 9.43 8.25 -5.05
C ARG A 64 10.06 7.08 -4.32
N LEU A 65 11.14 7.33 -3.57
CA LEU A 65 11.77 6.30 -2.74
C LEU A 65 10.78 5.77 -1.70
N ALA A 66 10.06 6.66 -1.03
CA ALA A 66 9.07 6.30 -0.03
C ALA A 66 7.94 5.44 -0.60
N PHE A 67 7.42 5.81 -1.77
CA PHE A 67 6.44 5.01 -2.49
C PHE A 67 6.99 3.62 -2.82
N PHE A 68 8.21 3.53 -3.34
CA PHE A 68 8.84 2.26 -3.67
C PHE A 68 9.00 1.37 -2.42
N VAL A 69 9.50 1.92 -1.32
CA VAL A 69 9.61 1.21 -0.03
C VAL A 69 8.24 0.73 0.43
N GLY A 70 7.21 1.57 0.39
CA GLY A 70 5.85 1.20 0.77
C GLY A 70 5.29 0.06 -0.07
N VAL A 71 5.47 0.10 -1.39
CA VAL A 71 5.05 -0.97 -2.30
C VAL A 71 5.80 -2.27 -2.03
N VAL A 72 7.12 -2.22 -1.85
CA VAL A 72 7.93 -3.40 -1.52
C VAL A 72 7.47 -4.02 -0.21
N VAL A 73 7.29 -3.21 0.84
CA VAL A 73 6.81 -3.69 2.14
C VAL A 73 5.41 -4.31 2.02
N ALA A 74 4.51 -3.71 1.26
CA ALA A 74 3.17 -4.25 1.03
C ALA A 74 3.22 -5.62 0.32
N LEU A 75 4.00 -5.75 -0.76
CA LEU A 75 4.13 -6.99 -1.50
C LEU A 75 4.77 -8.10 -0.67
N VAL A 76 5.85 -7.80 0.06
CA VAL A 76 6.50 -8.75 0.96
C VAL A 76 5.54 -9.20 2.07
N SER A 77 4.80 -8.26 2.67
CA SER A 77 3.82 -8.56 3.71
C SER A 77 2.71 -9.46 3.18
N ALA A 78 2.15 -9.13 2.01
CA ALA A 78 1.12 -9.94 1.36
C ALA A 78 1.62 -11.37 1.06
N ALA A 79 2.86 -11.52 0.60
CA ALA A 79 3.47 -12.83 0.35
C ALA A 79 3.66 -13.64 1.64
N VAL A 80 4.15 -13.00 2.71
CA VAL A 80 4.31 -13.63 4.04
C VAL A 80 2.96 -14.05 4.61
N LEU A 81 1.92 -13.21 4.48
CA LEU A 81 0.55 -13.52 4.90
C LEU A 81 -0.06 -14.67 4.10
N ALA A 82 0.13 -14.67 2.77
CA ALA A 82 -0.33 -15.77 1.92
C ALA A 82 0.34 -17.09 2.31
N TRP A 83 1.66 -17.09 2.49
CA TRP A 83 2.43 -18.25 2.93
C TRP A 83 2.01 -18.71 4.33
N SER A 84 1.86 -17.79 5.29
CA SER A 84 1.41 -18.11 6.65
C SER A 84 0.00 -18.71 6.65
N SER A 85 -0.92 -18.19 5.84
CA SER A 85 -2.29 -18.73 5.72
C SER A 85 -2.33 -20.14 5.16
N SER A 86 -1.33 -20.52 4.35
CA SER A 86 -1.20 -21.89 3.84
C SER A 86 -0.75 -22.89 4.92
N ARG A 87 -0.10 -22.40 5.99
CA ARG A 87 0.43 -23.20 7.10
C ARG A 87 -0.45 -23.20 8.36
N THR A 88 -1.40 -22.29 8.48
CA THR A 88 -2.20 -22.10 9.71
C THR A 88 -3.69 -22.39 9.52
N GLY A 89 -4.44 -22.49 10.64
CA GLY A 89 -5.87 -22.83 10.71
C GLY A 89 -6.83 -21.88 9.99
N THR A 90 -6.34 -20.83 9.32
CA THR A 90 -7.14 -20.00 8.41
C THR A 90 -7.57 -20.75 7.16
N ARG A 91 -7.14 -22.01 6.96
CA ARG A 91 -7.55 -22.92 5.87
C ARG A 91 -9.07 -23.09 5.68
N ASN A 92 -9.88 -22.76 6.69
CA ASN A 92 -11.34 -22.83 6.60
C ASN A 92 -12.01 -21.51 6.20
N TRP A 93 -11.26 -20.41 6.10
CA TRP A 93 -11.84 -19.11 5.76
C TRP A 93 -12.18 -19.03 4.26
N PRO A 94 -13.27 -18.33 3.90
CA PRO A 94 -13.54 -18.01 2.50
C PRO A 94 -12.34 -17.31 1.86
N THR A 95 -11.95 -17.75 0.67
CA THR A 95 -10.86 -17.18 -0.13
C THR A 95 -10.87 -15.64 -0.22
N PRO A 96 -12.00 -14.96 -0.50
CA PRO A 96 -12.00 -13.50 -0.59
C PRO A 96 -11.70 -12.83 0.76
N LEU A 97 -12.15 -13.42 1.87
CA LEU A 97 -11.92 -12.86 3.21
C LEU A 97 -10.43 -12.91 3.58
N ARG A 98 -9.73 -13.99 3.22
CA ARG A 98 -8.27 -14.08 3.44
C ARG A 98 -7.50 -13.06 2.61
N GLY A 99 -7.86 -12.94 1.33
CA GLY A 99 -7.24 -11.97 0.43
C GLY A 99 -7.44 -10.54 0.94
N PHE A 100 -8.66 -10.22 1.39
CA PHE A 100 -8.98 -8.91 1.95
C PHE A 100 -8.17 -8.59 3.20
N VAL A 101 -8.14 -9.48 4.19
CA VAL A 101 -7.37 -9.26 5.43
C VAL A 101 -5.87 -9.16 5.16
N ALA A 102 -5.33 -10.02 4.29
CA ALA A 102 -3.93 -9.97 3.91
C ALA A 102 -3.59 -8.64 3.22
N ALA A 103 -4.46 -8.16 2.33
CA ALA A 103 -4.28 -6.89 1.65
C ALA A 103 -4.41 -5.68 2.58
N LEU A 104 -5.32 -5.75 3.55
CA LEU A 104 -5.50 -4.69 4.54
C LEU A 104 -4.25 -4.57 5.43
N LEU A 105 -3.72 -5.69 5.92
CA LEU A 105 -2.49 -5.70 6.69
C LEU A 105 -1.28 -5.26 5.84
N ALA A 106 -1.20 -5.72 4.60
CA ALA A 106 -0.16 -5.29 3.66
C ALA A 106 -0.24 -3.79 3.36
N ALA A 107 -1.44 -3.22 3.23
CA ALA A 107 -1.64 -1.79 3.04
C ALA A 107 -1.20 -0.99 4.26
N VAL A 108 -1.56 -1.42 5.48
CA VAL A 108 -1.15 -0.75 6.72
C VAL A 108 0.38 -0.81 6.89
N LEU A 109 0.99 -1.97 6.65
CA LEU A 109 2.44 -2.13 6.74
C LEU A 109 3.17 -1.34 5.65
N GLY A 110 2.67 -1.37 4.41
CA GLY A 110 3.19 -0.59 3.30
C GLY A 110 3.11 0.91 3.57
N ALA A 111 1.98 1.40 4.04
CA ALA A 111 1.80 2.79 4.43
C ALA A 111 2.73 3.17 5.60
N SER A 112 2.90 2.28 6.57
CA SER A 112 3.83 2.49 7.69
C SER A 112 5.28 2.60 7.21
N GLY A 113 5.74 1.69 6.35
CA GLY A 113 7.09 1.73 5.77
C GLY A 113 7.33 2.99 4.95
N LEU A 114 6.31 3.42 4.20
CA LEU A 114 6.30 4.67 3.45
C LEU A 114 6.46 5.89 4.36
N LEU A 115 5.63 5.99 5.40
CA LEU A 115 5.68 7.10 6.36
C LEU A 115 7.03 7.14 7.07
N LEU A 116 7.53 5.98 7.54
CA LEU A 116 8.83 5.89 8.19
C LEU A 116 9.98 6.33 7.27
N SER A 117 9.93 6.00 5.98
CA SER A 117 10.94 6.46 5.01
C SER A 117 10.90 7.98 4.76
N LEU A 118 9.74 8.60 4.99
CA LEU A 118 9.59 10.05 5.02
C LEU A 118 9.98 10.65 6.39
N GLY A 119 10.32 9.84 7.38
CA GLY A 119 10.59 10.29 8.75
C GLY A 119 9.33 10.62 9.55
N ILE A 120 8.15 10.25 9.04
CA ILE A 120 6.86 10.45 9.70
C ILE A 120 6.59 9.23 10.59
N ASN A 121 6.24 9.47 11.85
CA ASN A 121 5.83 8.39 12.74
C ASN A 121 4.43 7.87 12.34
N PRO A 122 4.30 6.59 11.95
CA PRO A 122 3.04 6.05 11.47
C PRO A 122 1.98 5.97 12.57
N ILE A 123 2.39 5.77 13.83
CA ILE A 123 1.45 5.68 14.96
C ILE A 123 0.75 7.02 15.15
N THR A 124 1.52 8.12 15.16
CA THR A 124 0.95 9.46 15.29
C THR A 124 0.10 9.81 14.07
N PHE A 125 0.51 9.39 12.88
CA PHE A 125 -0.26 9.65 11.66
C PHE A 125 -1.63 8.94 11.66
N PHE A 126 -1.70 7.68 12.09
CA PHE A 126 -2.97 6.93 12.10
C PHE A 126 -3.86 7.21 13.30
N LEU A 127 -3.28 7.60 14.44
CA LEU A 127 -4.03 7.82 15.69
C LEU A 127 -4.32 9.30 15.97
N SER A 128 -3.72 10.22 15.21
CA SER A 128 -4.06 11.63 15.33
C SER A 128 -5.51 11.85 14.87
N PRO A 129 -6.37 12.48 15.69
CA PRO A 129 -7.72 12.85 15.26
C PRO A 129 -7.73 13.92 14.16
N TRP A 130 -6.59 14.58 13.91
CA TRP A 130 -6.40 15.63 12.90
C TRP A 130 -4.97 15.61 12.39
N GLY A 131 -4.74 15.00 11.22
CA GLY A 131 -3.62 15.35 10.36
C GLY A 131 -3.97 16.57 9.53
#